data_AF-A0A554LF25-F1
#
_entry.id   AF-A0A554LF25-F1
#
_cell.length_a   1.000
_cell.length_b   1.000
_cell.length_c   1.000
_cell.angle_alpha   90.00
_cell.angle_beta   90.00
_cell.angle_gamma   90.00
#
_symmetry.space_group_name_H-M   'P 1'
#
loop_
_entity.id
_entity.type
_entity.pdbx_description
1 polymer ?
#
loop_
_entity_poly.entity_id
_entity_poly.type
_entity_poly.pdbx_seq_one_letter_code
_entity_poly.pdbx_strand_id
1 'polypeptide(L)' 'RIIACEILIANNAVRNIIREGKTHQLPNIIQTSVSEGMITLDKVLAELVSKGEISLDDALAWATDAKSFKMKVY' A
#
# COMPACT_ATOMS: atom_id res chain seq x y z
N ARG A 1 13.50 12.43 8.40
CA ARG A 1 13.15 11.02 8.17
C ARG A 1 11.73 10.81 8.68
N ILE A 2 10.91 10.08 7.95
CA ILE A 2 9.50 9.82 8.27
C ILE A 2 9.20 8.33 8.07
N ILE A 3 8.20 7.81 8.78
CA ILE A 3 7.76 6.42 8.66
C ILE A 3 6.66 6.35 7.60
N ALA A 4 6.84 5.47 6.62
CA ALA A 4 5.79 5.02 5.72
C ALA A 4 5.69 3.49 5.86
N CYS A 5 4.49 2.96 6.11
CA CYS A 5 4.28 1.54 6.34
C CYS A 5 2.98 1.04 5.74
N GLU A 6 3.02 -0.19 5.24
CA GLU A 6 1.84 -0.96 4.86
C GLU A 6 1.24 -1.68 6.08
N ILE A 7 -0.08 -1.81 6.12
CA ILE A 7 -0.80 -2.55 7.16
C ILE A 7 -1.63 -3.64 6.49
N LEU A 8 -1.26 -4.90 6.78
CA LEU A 8 -2.04 -6.09 6.46
C LEU A 8 -2.60 -6.69 7.75
N ILE A 9 -3.92 -6.80 7.85
CA ILE A 9 -4.57 -7.43 8.99
C ILE A 9 -4.87 -8.88 8.63
N ALA A 10 -4.41 -9.82 9.47
CA ALA A 10 -4.75 -11.22 9.32
C ALA A 10 -6.22 -11.46 9.67
N ASN A 11 -7.13 -11.20 8.74
CA ASN A 11 -8.54 -11.59 8.85
C ASN A 11 -8.75 -13.02 8.28
N ASN A 12 -9.99 -13.49 8.22
CA ASN A 12 -10.28 -14.84 7.71
C ASN A 12 -9.91 -15.01 6.24
N ALA A 13 -10.15 -14.00 5.40
CA ALA A 13 -9.80 -14.05 3.98
C ALA A 13 -8.28 -14.13 3.78
N VAL A 14 -7.51 -13.27 4.45
CA VAL A 14 -6.04 -13.25 4.41
C VAL A 14 -5.47 -14.59 4.89
N ARG A 15 -5.95 -15.12 6.01
CA ARG A 15 -5.50 -16.43 6.50
C ARG A 15 -5.80 -17.56 5.52
N ASN A 16 -6.95 -17.53 4.86
CA ASN A 16 -7.33 -18.55 3.88
C ASN A 16 -6.39 -18.53 2.67
N ILE A 17 -6.16 -17.35 2.06
CA ILE A 17 -5.30 -17.28 0.88
C ILE A 17 -3.83 -17.61 1.17
N ILE A 18 -3.34 -17.34 2.40
CA ILE A 18 -2.00 -17.75 2.84
C ILE A 18 -1.94 -19.28 2.92
N ARG A 19 -2.94 -19.93 3.52
CA ARG A 19 -3.02 -21.41 3.59
C ARG A 19 -3.11 -22.06 2.21
N GLU A 20 -3.77 -21.40 1.26
CA GLU A 20 -3.90 -21.87 -0.12
C GLU A 20 -2.69 -21.54 -1.01
N GLY A 21 -1.67 -20.85 -0.49
CA GLY A 21 -0.48 -20.44 -1.27
C GLY A 21 -0.76 -19.34 -2.31
N LYS A 22 -1.92 -18.68 -2.23
CA LYS A 22 -2.35 -17.63 -3.17
C LYS A 22 -1.91 -16.23 -2.70
N THR A 23 -0.68 -16.11 -2.22
CA THR A 23 -0.15 -14.86 -1.61
C THR A 23 -0.08 -13.69 -2.60
N HIS A 24 -0.01 -13.95 -3.91
CA HIS A 24 -0.10 -12.94 -4.96
C HIS A 24 -1.43 -12.15 -4.95
N GLN A 25 -2.46 -12.64 -4.25
CA GLN A 25 -3.75 -11.94 -4.09
C GLN A 25 -3.76 -10.94 -2.92
N LEU A 26 -2.75 -10.99 -2.03
CA LEU A 26 -2.67 -10.10 -0.86
C LEU A 26 -2.71 -8.61 -1.22
N PRO A 27 -1.99 -8.10 -2.24
CA PRO A 27 -2.03 -6.67 -2.57
C PRO A 27 -3.44 -6.17 -2.88
N ASN A 28 -4.22 -6.96 -3.63
CA ASN A 28 -5.61 -6.61 -3.94
C ASN A 28 -6.49 -6.61 -2.68
N ILE A 29 -6.29 -7.57 -1.77
CA ILE A 29 -7.04 -7.63 -0.51
C ILE A 29 -6.74 -6.41 0.36
N ILE A 30 -5.47 -6.03 0.53
CA ILE A 30 -5.08 -4.83 1.29
C ILE A 30 -5.75 -3.59 0.69
N GLN A 31 -5.74 -3.47 -0.65
CA GLN A 31 -6.34 -2.35 -1.36
C GLN A 31 -7.87 -2.27 -1.15
N THR A 32 -8.56 -3.41 -1.06
CA THR A 32 -10.03 -3.44 -0.90
C THR A 32 -10.51 -3.42 0.55
N SER A 33 -9.68 -3.82 1.51
CA SER A 33 -10.03 -3.92 2.95
C SER A 33 -9.67 -2.66 3.76
N VAL A 34 -9.74 -1.48 3.14
CA VAL A 34 -9.48 -0.19 3.83
C VAL A 34 -10.43 0.02 5.02
N SER A 35 -11.69 -0.42 4.90
CA SER A 35 -12.67 -0.35 5.98
C SER A 35 -12.31 -1.21 7.20
N GLU A 36 -11.47 -2.22 7.02
CA GLU A 36 -10.96 -3.06 8.10
C GLU A 36 -9.68 -2.48 8.73
N GLY A 37 -9.18 -1.34 8.24
CA GLY A 37 -7.96 -0.69 8.71
C GLY A 37 -6.70 -1.10 7.97
N MET A 38 -6.81 -1.80 6.84
CA MET A 38 -5.67 -2.09 5.98
C MET A 38 -5.26 -0.85 5.16
N ILE A 39 -3.97 -0.71 4.89
CA ILE A 39 -3.44 0.39 4.08
C ILE A 39 -2.26 -0.10 3.26
N THR A 40 -2.25 0.20 1.96
CA THR A 40 -1.11 -0.11 1.08
C THR A 40 0.01 0.90 1.28
N LEU A 41 1.26 0.50 1.02
CA LEU A 41 2.40 1.44 1.06
C LEU A 41 2.20 2.63 0.11
N ASP A 42 1.74 2.37 -1.12
CA ASP A 42 1.45 3.40 -2.11
C ASP A 42 0.44 4.43 -1.57
N LYS A 43 -0.58 4.01 -0.80
CA LYS A 43 -1.54 4.96 -0.23
C LYS A 43 -0.87 5.86 0.81
N VAL A 44 -0.03 5.31 1.68
CA VAL A 44 0.72 6.12 2.66
C VAL A 44 1.66 7.09 1.98
N LEU A 45 2.41 6.65 0.96
CA LEU A 45 3.33 7.52 0.22
C LEU A 45 2.56 8.66 -0.48
N ALA A 46 1.41 8.37 -1.11
CA ALA A 46 0.59 9.39 -1.74
C ALA A 46 0.07 10.42 -0.74
N GLU A 47 -0.36 9.99 0.45
CA GLU A 47 -0.79 10.88 1.53
C GLU A 47 0.37 11.77 2.02
N LEU A 48 1.57 11.22 2.20
CA LEU A 48 2.75 11.98 2.62
C LEU A 48 3.18 13.02 1.57
N VAL A 49 3.13 12.66 0.27
CA VAL A 49 3.38 13.61 -0.83
C VAL A 49 2.32 14.70 -0.85
N SER A 50 1.04 14.35 -0.70
CA SER A 50 -0.08 15.30 -0.69
C SER A 50 0.02 16.30 0.47
N LYS A 51 0.54 15.86 1.63
CA LYS A 51 0.82 16.73 2.78
C LYS A 51 2.11 17.54 2.65
N GLY A 52 2.91 17.30 1.62
CA GLY A 52 4.22 17.93 1.43
C GLY A 52 5.29 17.45 2.41
N GLU A 53 5.08 16.33 3.09
CA GLU A 53 6.02 15.77 4.06
C GLU A 53 7.20 15.06 3.38
N ILE A 54 7.02 14.60 2.14
CA ILE A 54 8.06 14.03 1.28
C ILE A 54 7.90 14.54 -0.17
N SER A 55 8.98 14.54 -0.94
CA SER A 55 8.91 14.85 -2.37
C SER A 55 8.34 13.68 -3.18
N LEU A 56 7.79 13.97 -4.37
CA LEU A 56 7.34 12.92 -5.29
C LEU A 56 8.49 11.99 -5.70
N ASP A 57 9.69 12.54 -5.91
CA ASP A 57 10.87 11.76 -6.30
C ASP A 57 11.30 10.81 -5.18
N ASP A 58 11.23 11.24 -3.91
CA ASP A 58 11.47 10.38 -2.77
C ASP A 58 10.44 9.25 -2.70
N ALA A 59 9.16 9.57 -2.90
CA ALA A 59 8.09 8.57 -2.89
C ALA A 59 8.23 7.54 -4.02
N LEU A 60 8.63 7.97 -5.22
CA LEU A 60 8.83 7.08 -6.37
C LEU A 60 9.94 6.05 -6.16
N ALA A 61 10.95 6.36 -5.35
CA ALA A 61 12.02 5.43 -5.01
C ALA A 61 11.54 4.24 -4.13
N TRP A 62 10.43 4.40 -3.41
CA TRP A 62 9.89 3.40 -2.48
C TRP A 62 8.53 2.82 -2.92
N ALA A 63 7.90 3.39 -3.95
CA ALA A 63 6.62 2.91 -4.47
C ALA A 63 6.70 1.48 -5.01
N THR A 64 5.63 0.70 -4.83
CA THR A 64 5.55 -0.70 -5.26
C THR A 64 5.64 -0.82 -6.78
N ASP A 65 4.96 0.09 -7.48
CA ASP A 65 5.06 0.30 -8.92
C ASP A 65 5.15 1.81 -9.17
N ALA A 66 6.36 2.31 -9.41
CA ALA A 66 6.62 3.73 -9.62
C ALA A 66 5.80 4.32 -10.78
N LYS A 67 5.54 3.54 -11.84
CA LYS A 67 4.76 4.01 -13.00
C LYS A 67 3.28 4.14 -12.63
N SER A 68 2.72 3.12 -11.98
CA SER A 68 1.32 3.14 -11.49
C SER A 68 1.12 4.23 -10.43
N PHE A 69 2.06 4.37 -9.50
CA PHE A 69 2.02 5.37 -8.44
C PHE A 69 2.02 6.79 -9.00
N LYS A 70 2.92 7.10 -9.95
CA LYS A 70 2.96 8.41 -10.61
C LYS A 70 1.61 8.76 -11.22
N MET A 71 0.95 7.82 -11.91
CA MET A 71 -0.36 8.04 -12.51
C MET A 71 -1.50 8.25 -11.51
N LYS A 72 -1.37 7.81 -10.26
CA LYS A 72 -2.40 7.94 -9.21
C LYS A 72 -2.27 9.23 -8.41
N VAL A 73 -1.09 9.83 -8.37
CA VAL A 73 -0.80 11.06 -7.60
C VAL A 73 -1.09 12.33 -8.41
N TYR A 74 -1.11 12.24 -9.75
CA TYR A 74 -1.59 13.28 -10.66
C TYR A 74 -3.06 13.07 -11.02
#